data_AF-A0A2C6ADV5-F1
#
_entry.id   AF-A0A2C6ADV5-F1
#
_cell.length_a   1.000
_cell.length_b   1.000
_cell.length_c   1.000
_cell.angle_alpha   90.00
_cell.angle_beta   90.00
_cell.angle_gamma   90.00
#
_symmetry.space_group_name_H-M   'P 1'
#
loop_
_entity.id
_entity.type
_entity.pdbx_description
1 polymer ?
#
loop_
_entity_poly.entity_id
_entity_poly.type
_entity_poly.pdbx_seq_one_letter_code
_entity_poly.pdbx_strand_id
1 'polypeptide(L)'
;MRPQFVDFICEWAGCRAELHNLDTLRRHVYVVHGRHALRCRWGRCGAAAEVEDGKEEPVAAAAADPDEFRRHVEERHLVPLAWHVGEGPQNSIAGKGSGGGGECCLNNDSVPDFLKDAHGNQVTPSIRDQQVEDRVTWRMNRRRLKELLLRRDENLPSEELDSLVNDEA
;
A
#
# COMPACT_ATOMS: atom_id res chain seq x y z
N MET A 1 -7.22 10.55 -18.14
CA MET A 1 -7.88 9.88 -16.98
C MET A 1 -7.82 10.83 -15.79
N ARG A 2 -8.90 10.97 -15.03
CA ARG A 2 -8.89 11.70 -13.75
C ARG A 2 -8.66 10.66 -12.64
N PRO A 3 -7.69 10.85 -11.73
CA PRO A 3 -7.49 9.91 -10.64
C PRO A 3 -8.72 9.88 -9.75
N GLN A 4 -9.21 8.67 -9.45
CA GLN A 4 -10.24 8.44 -8.44
C GLN A 4 -9.53 7.99 -7.16
N PHE A 5 -9.78 8.70 -6.07
CA PHE A 5 -9.25 8.34 -4.76
C PHE A 5 -10.33 7.63 -3.97
N VAL A 6 -9.92 6.71 -3.09
CA VAL A 6 -10.85 6.04 -2.19
C VAL A 6 -11.06 6.94 -0.97
N ASP A 7 -12.32 7.16 -0.64
CA ASP A 7 -12.71 7.93 0.55
C ASP A 7 -12.69 7.03 1.79
N PHE A 8 -12.02 7.46 2.85
CA PHE A 8 -11.96 6.74 4.13
C PHE A 8 -13.10 7.24 5.03
N ILE A 9 -14.23 6.54 4.98
CA ILE A 9 -15.44 6.93 5.72
C ILE A 9 -15.38 6.38 7.15
N CYS A 10 -15.64 7.24 8.13
CA CYS A 10 -15.83 6.79 9.51
C CYS A 10 -17.26 6.28 9.72
N GLU A 11 -17.40 4.98 9.97
CA GLU A 11 -18.71 4.34 10.16
C GLU A 11 -19.18 4.33 11.63
N TRP A 12 -18.61 5.19 12.48
CA TRP A 12 -19.09 5.32 13.84
C TRP A 12 -20.53 5.81 13.87
N ALA A 13 -21.37 5.29 14.75
CA ALA A 13 -22.78 5.65 14.80
C ALA A 13 -22.98 7.18 14.92
N GLY A 14 -23.54 7.78 13.88
CA GLY A 14 -23.79 9.23 13.77
C GLY A 14 -22.60 10.07 13.28
N CYS A 15 -21.45 9.47 12.98
CA CYS A 15 -20.33 10.15 12.34
C CYS A 15 -20.50 10.15 10.81
N ARG A 16 -20.15 11.27 10.17
CA ARG A 16 -20.15 11.43 8.70
C ARG A 16 -18.79 11.96 8.21
N ALA A 17 -17.73 11.65 8.95
CA ALA A 17 -16.40 12.11 8.61
C ALA A 17 -15.88 11.31 7.40
N GLU A 18 -15.48 12.03 6.37
CA GLU A 18 -14.78 11.50 5.20
C GLU A 18 -13.32 11.94 5.30
N LEU A 19 -12.41 10.98 5.28
CA LEU A 19 -10.98 11.20 5.47
C LEU A 19 -10.18 10.73 4.25
N HIS A 20 -8.95 11.22 4.14
CA HIS A 20 -8.12 11.04 2.95
C HIS A 20 -7.13 9.87 3.05
N ASN A 21 -6.88 9.34 4.25
CA ASN A 21 -6.03 8.18 4.48
C ASN A 21 -6.39 7.47 5.79
N LEU A 22 -5.88 6.25 5.95
CA LEU A 22 -6.16 5.42 7.12
C LEU A 22 -5.57 6.00 8.42
N ASP A 23 -4.39 6.64 8.37
CA ASP A 23 -3.78 7.26 9.55
C ASP A 23 -4.67 8.36 10.15
N THR A 24 -5.26 9.20 9.30
CA THR A 24 -6.17 10.25 9.74
C THR A 24 -7.47 9.67 10.28
N LEU A 25 -8.00 8.61 9.66
CA LEU A 25 -9.16 7.89 10.19
C LEU A 25 -8.86 7.30 11.58
N ARG A 26 -7.72 6.62 11.75
CA ARG A 26 -7.25 6.06 13.01
C ARG A 26 -7.18 7.13 14.10
N ARG A 27 -6.50 8.26 13.82
CA ARG A 27 -6.39 9.39 14.74
C ARG A 27 -7.76 10.00 15.06
N HIS A 28 -8.62 10.15 14.06
CA HIS A 28 -9.99 10.66 14.23
C HIS A 28 -10.76 9.81 15.24
N VAL A 29 -10.71 8.48 15.10
CA VAL A 29 -11.46 7.57 15.97
C VAL A 29 -10.96 7.64 17.40
N TYR A 30 -9.64 7.67 17.61
CA TYR A 30 -9.06 7.74 18.96
C TYR A 30 -9.32 9.09 19.65
N VAL A 31 -9.28 10.20 18.91
CA VAL A 31 -9.47 11.54 19.49
C VAL A 31 -10.95 11.86 19.69
N VAL A 32 -11.79 11.57 18.70
CA VAL A 32 -13.21 11.95 18.68
C VAL A 32 -14.08 10.94 19.42
N HIS A 33 -13.80 9.64 19.26
CA HIS A 33 -14.61 8.58 19.86
C HIS A 33 -13.96 7.94 21.10
N GLY A 34 -12.63 7.87 21.17
CA GLY A 34 -11.91 7.21 22.26
C GLY A 34 -12.01 7.88 23.64
N ARG A 35 -12.32 9.19 23.74
CA ARG A 35 -12.43 9.89 25.04
C ARG A 35 -13.74 9.65 25.80
N HIS A 36 -14.81 9.33 25.08
CA HIS A 36 -16.17 9.30 25.63
C HIS A 36 -16.89 7.96 25.38
N ALA A 37 -16.30 7.05 24.61
CA ALA A 37 -16.90 5.77 24.29
C ALA A 37 -16.39 4.68 25.23
N LEU A 38 -17.18 4.33 26.24
CA LEU A 38 -17.00 3.08 26.98
C LEU A 38 -17.32 1.86 26.10
N ARG A 39 -18.02 2.04 24.97
CA ARG A 39 -18.45 0.96 24.07
C ARG A 39 -18.23 1.34 22.62
N CYS A 40 -17.69 0.41 21.83
CA CYS A 40 -17.55 0.57 20.39
C CYS A 40 -18.92 0.74 19.73
N ARG A 41 -19.08 1.76 18.89
CA ARG A 41 -20.30 2.00 18.09
C ARG A 41 -19.98 2.07 16.60
N TRP A 42 -18.90 1.42 16.18
CA TRP A 42 -18.57 1.28 14.77
C TRP A 42 -19.60 0.40 14.07
N GLY A 43 -20.27 0.90 13.03
CA GLY A 43 -21.31 0.18 12.29
C GLY A 43 -22.31 -0.50 13.23
N ARG A 44 -22.36 -1.85 13.17
CA ARG A 44 -23.18 -2.69 14.08
C ARG A 44 -22.39 -3.39 15.17
N CYS A 45 -21.11 -3.06 15.36
CA CYS A 45 -20.24 -3.68 16.37
C CYS A 45 -20.78 -3.48 17.80
N GLY A 46 -21.31 -2.30 18.09
CA GLY A 46 -22.01 -2.01 19.35
C GLY A 46 -23.42 -2.60 19.43
N ALA A 47 -23.92 -3.32 18.45
CA ALA A 47 -25.25 -3.94 18.51
C ALA A 47 -25.19 -5.47 18.52
N ALA A 48 -24.05 -6.06 18.14
CA ALA A 48 -23.81 -7.50 18.05
C ALA A 48 -23.69 -8.22 19.42
N ALA A 49 -24.40 -7.75 20.45
CA ALA A 49 -24.58 -8.44 21.72
C ALA A 49 -25.78 -9.42 21.70
N GLU A 50 -26.42 -9.60 20.54
CA GLU A 50 -27.49 -10.59 20.38
C GLU A 50 -26.89 -11.86 19.78
N VAL A 51 -26.81 -12.85 20.65
CA VAL A 51 -26.31 -14.22 20.50
C VAL A 51 -26.74 -14.86 19.17
N GLU A 52 -25.78 -15.15 18.30
CA GLU A 52 -25.93 -16.13 17.22
C GLU A 52 -24.85 -17.21 17.40
N ASP A 53 -25.30 -18.41 17.72
CA ASP A 53 -24.59 -19.70 17.59
C ASP A 53 -23.15 -19.82 18.13
N GLY A 54 -23.03 -19.83 19.46
CA GLY A 54 -22.24 -20.84 20.18
C GLY A 54 -20.72 -20.93 19.94
N LYS A 55 -20.10 -20.00 19.21
CA LYS A 55 -18.65 -19.90 19.07
C LYS A 55 -18.25 -18.43 19.05
N GLU A 56 -17.29 -18.15 19.94
CA GLU A 56 -16.53 -16.91 20.06
C GLU A 56 -17.08 -15.90 21.09
N GLU A 57 -16.22 -15.61 22.06
CA GLU A 57 -16.37 -14.68 23.16
C GLU A 57 -17.08 -13.38 22.74
N PRO A 58 -18.08 -12.91 23.50
CA PRO A 58 -18.77 -11.66 23.22
C PRO A 58 -17.84 -10.48 23.55
N VAL A 59 -16.93 -10.15 22.62
CA VAL A 59 -16.12 -8.92 22.67
C VAL A 59 -16.98 -7.74 22.21
N ALA A 60 -18.18 -7.61 22.77
CA ALA A 60 -18.83 -6.33 22.91
C ALA A 60 -18.08 -5.57 24.01
N ALA A 61 -16.77 -5.34 23.83
CA ALA A 61 -15.90 -4.82 24.86
C ALA A 61 -16.40 -3.43 25.21
N ALA A 62 -17.12 -3.37 26.33
CA ALA A 62 -17.08 -2.23 27.19
C ALA A 62 -15.61 -2.12 27.62
N ALA A 63 -14.79 -1.45 26.81
CA ALA A 63 -13.38 -1.35 27.09
C ALA A 63 -13.25 -0.52 28.36
N ALA A 64 -12.98 -1.19 29.48
CA ALA A 64 -12.72 -0.52 30.74
C ALA A 64 -11.43 0.33 30.64
N ASP A 65 -10.56 -0.05 29.70
CA ASP A 65 -9.26 0.56 29.47
C ASP A 65 -9.11 1.11 28.02
N PRO A 66 -8.53 2.32 27.85
CA PRO A 66 -8.27 2.91 26.54
C PRO A 66 -7.39 2.07 25.61
N ASP A 67 -6.48 1.23 26.11
CA ASP A 67 -5.63 0.42 25.23
C ASP A 67 -6.39 -0.80 24.69
N GLU A 68 -7.30 -1.38 25.47
CA GLU A 68 -8.21 -2.41 24.98
C GLU A 68 -9.14 -1.87 23.88
N PHE A 69 -9.64 -0.63 24.04
CA PHE A 69 -10.42 0.05 23.01
C PHE A 69 -9.62 0.20 21.71
N ARG A 70 -8.36 0.67 21.81
CA ARG A 70 -7.48 0.85 20.64
C ARG A 70 -7.24 -0.47 19.93
N ARG A 71 -6.88 -1.52 20.67
CA ARG A 71 -6.66 -2.86 20.10
C ARG A 71 -7.90 -3.37 19.39
N HIS A 72 -9.07 -3.26 20.03
CA HIS A 72 -10.33 -3.68 19.43
C HIS A 72 -10.62 -2.94 18.11
N VAL A 73 -10.49 -1.61 18.11
CA VAL A 73 -10.76 -0.80 16.92
C VAL A 73 -9.77 -1.13 15.80
N GLU A 74 -8.49 -1.30 16.14
CA GLU A 74 -7.44 -1.62 15.18
C GLU A 74 -7.68 -3.00 14.54
N GLU A 75 -7.84 -4.05 15.35
CA GLU A 75 -7.96 -5.43 14.86
C GLU A 75 -9.29 -5.71 14.15
N ARG A 76 -10.42 -5.18 14.67
CA ARG A 76 -11.75 -5.51 14.15
C ARG A 76 -12.21 -4.60 13.00
N HIS A 77 -11.74 -3.36 12.95
CA HIS A 77 -12.26 -2.37 11.99
C HIS A 77 -11.17 -1.83 11.06
N LEU A 78 -10.07 -1.30 11.61
CA LEU A 78 -9.08 -0.59 10.80
C LEU A 78 -8.18 -1.52 9.98
N VAL A 79 -7.71 -2.63 10.54
CA VAL A 79 -6.90 -3.61 9.82
C VAL A 79 -7.69 -4.19 8.65
N PRO A 80 -8.90 -4.75 8.82
CA PRO A 80 -9.70 -5.23 7.69
C PRO A 80 -9.93 -4.15 6.64
N LEU A 81 -10.20 -2.90 7.03
CA LEU A 81 -10.32 -1.79 6.08
C LEU A 81 -9.02 -1.59 5.28
N ALA A 82 -7.86 -1.59 5.94
CA ALA A 82 -6.56 -1.48 5.29
C ALA A 82 -6.32 -2.58 4.24
N TRP A 83 -6.76 -3.81 4.50
CA TRP A 83 -6.68 -4.90 3.53
C TRP A 83 -7.52 -4.64 2.27
N HIS A 84 -8.65 -3.94 2.39
CA HIS A 84 -9.56 -3.70 1.26
C HIS A 84 -9.21 -2.44 0.45
N VAL A 85 -8.82 -1.35 1.12
CA VAL A 85 -8.61 -0.05 0.46
C VAL A 85 -7.17 0.48 0.53
N GLY A 86 -6.29 -0.21 1.26
CA GLY A 86 -4.93 0.24 1.54
C GLY A 86 -4.87 1.37 2.59
N GLU A 87 -3.69 1.95 2.76
CA GLU A 87 -3.45 3.02 3.74
C GLU A 87 -3.81 4.42 3.20
N GLY A 88 -3.91 4.57 1.87
CA GLY A 88 -4.09 5.86 1.21
C GLY A 88 -2.80 6.71 1.17
N PRO A 89 -2.86 7.90 0.55
CA PRO A 89 -1.72 8.80 0.44
C PRO A 89 -1.28 9.30 1.82
N GLN A 90 -0.02 9.04 2.17
CA GLN A 90 0.59 9.59 3.37
C GLN A 90 1.10 11.01 3.08
N ASN A 91 0.68 11.97 3.90
CA ASN A 91 1.14 13.36 3.82
C ASN A 91 2.51 13.58 4.48
N SER A 92 3.18 12.49 4.89
CA SER A 92 4.58 12.50 5.26
C SER A 92 5.40 12.78 4.01
N ILE A 93 5.54 14.08 3.70
CA ILE A 93 6.62 14.56 2.85
C ILE A 93 7.88 13.88 3.38
N ALA A 94 8.52 13.07 2.54
CA ALA A 94 9.85 12.52 2.78
C ALA A 94 10.80 13.70 3.00
N GLY A 95 10.88 14.19 4.24
CA GLY A 95 11.46 15.49 4.51
C GLY A 95 10.92 16.22 5.73
N LYS A 96 10.64 15.52 6.84
CA LYS A 96 10.91 15.94 8.23
C LYS A 96 10.05 15.11 9.17
N GLY A 97 10.73 14.30 9.98
CA GLY A 97 10.10 13.44 10.98
C GLY A 97 9.20 14.22 11.93
N SER A 98 8.02 13.67 12.17
CA SER A 98 7.28 13.87 13.40
C SER A 98 6.33 12.68 13.62
N GLY A 99 6.73 11.82 14.55
CA GLY A 99 5.83 11.04 15.40
C GLY A 99 5.20 9.79 14.80
N GLY A 100 5.95 8.67 14.80
CA GLY A 100 5.33 7.34 14.70
C GLY A 100 6.22 6.26 14.11
N GLY A 101 7.19 5.76 14.88
CA GLY A 101 7.62 4.35 14.81
C GLY A 101 8.17 3.80 13.49
N GLY A 102 8.89 4.59 12.70
CA GLY A 102 9.72 4.09 11.62
C GLY A 102 11.01 4.89 11.60
N GLU A 103 12.10 4.28 12.06
CA GLU A 103 13.44 4.87 11.97
C GLU A 103 13.82 5.08 10.51
N CYS A 104 13.44 6.22 9.93
CA CYS A 104 14.12 6.78 8.76
C CYS A 104 15.32 7.61 9.22
N CYS A 105 16.09 7.06 10.16
CA CYS A 105 17.49 7.41 10.39
C CYS A 105 18.38 6.48 9.55
N LEU A 106 17.93 6.11 8.34
CA LEU A 106 18.89 5.61 7.36
C LEU A 106 19.77 6.81 7.04
N ASN A 107 21.00 6.78 7.55
CA ASN A 107 22.09 7.53 6.97
C ASN A 107 21.88 7.51 5.45
N ASN A 108 21.80 8.69 4.86
CA ASN A 108 21.27 8.97 3.52
C ASN A 108 22.02 8.26 2.38
N ASP A 109 22.96 7.37 2.72
CA ASP A 109 23.89 6.67 1.86
C ASP A 109 23.77 5.13 1.93
N SER A 110 23.05 4.57 2.91
CA SER A 110 22.87 3.12 2.99
C SER A 110 21.57 2.67 2.33
N VAL A 111 21.69 1.86 1.28
CA VAL A 111 20.57 1.17 0.64
C VAL A 111 19.98 0.13 1.61
N PRO A 112 18.63 -0.03 1.69
CA PRO A 112 17.99 -1.05 2.53
C PRO A 112 18.44 -2.48 2.27
N ASP A 113 18.40 -3.33 3.30
CA ASP A 113 18.94 -4.70 3.24
C ASP A 113 18.17 -5.64 2.29
N PHE A 114 16.88 -5.39 2.06
CA PHE A 114 16.11 -6.15 1.07
C PHE A 114 16.56 -5.90 -0.39
N LEU A 115 17.43 -4.92 -0.64
CA LEU A 115 18.04 -4.65 -1.95
C LEU A 115 19.48 -5.21 -2.05
N LYS A 116 19.95 -5.91 -1.01
CA LYS A 116 21.26 -6.55 -0.95
C LYS A 116 21.10 -8.07 -1.02
N ASP A 117 22.14 -8.75 -1.51
CA ASP A 117 22.26 -10.21 -1.38
C ASP A 117 22.65 -10.61 0.05
N ALA A 118 22.75 -11.93 0.29
CA ALA A 118 23.18 -12.50 1.57
C ALA A 118 24.62 -12.09 1.99
N HIS A 119 25.42 -11.55 1.07
CA HIS A 119 26.78 -11.08 1.32
C HIS A 119 26.85 -9.55 1.49
N GLY A 120 25.72 -8.85 1.40
CA GLY A 120 25.63 -7.40 1.50
C GLY A 120 25.90 -6.64 0.20
N ASN A 121 26.08 -7.33 -0.94
CA ASN A 121 26.23 -6.68 -2.24
C ASN A 121 24.87 -6.22 -2.77
N GLN A 122 24.79 -5.01 -3.30
CA GLN A 122 23.59 -4.51 -3.93
C GLN A 122 23.30 -5.27 -5.24
N VAL A 123 22.17 -5.98 -5.30
CA VAL A 123 21.77 -6.76 -6.49
C VAL A 123 20.96 -5.95 -7.48
N THR A 124 20.29 -4.89 -7.02
CA THR A 124 19.50 -4.00 -7.87
C THR A 124 20.28 -2.73 -8.12
N PRO A 125 20.64 -2.38 -9.38
CA PRO A 125 21.35 -1.14 -9.68
C PRO A 125 20.66 0.08 -9.07
N SER A 126 21.45 0.98 -8.49
CA SER A 126 20.94 2.22 -7.89
C SER A 126 20.44 3.19 -8.97
N ILE A 127 19.28 3.79 -8.74
CA ILE A 127 18.73 4.87 -9.58
C ILE A 127 19.07 6.27 -9.06
N ARG A 128 19.80 6.37 -7.93
CA ARG A 128 20.07 7.66 -7.24
C ARG A 128 20.77 8.67 -8.13
N ASP A 129 21.74 8.19 -8.91
CA ASP A 129 22.61 9.02 -9.75
C ASP A 129 22.36 8.81 -11.25
N GLN A 130 21.22 8.21 -11.61
CA GLN A 130 20.88 7.98 -13.01
C GLN A 130 20.62 9.33 -13.71
N GLN A 131 21.49 9.68 -14.65
CA GLN A 131 21.32 10.90 -15.44
C GLN A 131 20.08 10.78 -16.35
N VAL A 132 19.21 11.78 -16.30
CA VAL A 132 18.07 11.88 -17.20
C VAL A 132 18.54 12.42 -18.55
N GLU A 133 18.19 11.73 -19.63
CA GLU A 133 18.54 12.16 -20.99
C GLU A 133 17.94 13.53 -21.32
N ASP A 134 18.67 14.35 -22.07
CA ASP A 134 18.13 15.58 -22.61
C ASP A 134 17.09 15.29 -23.71
N ARG A 135 16.22 16.27 -24.00
CA ARG A 135 15.10 16.09 -24.94
C ARG A 135 15.54 15.74 -26.36
N VAL A 136 16.73 16.15 -26.79
CA VAL A 136 17.24 15.85 -28.14
C VAL A 136 17.76 14.42 -28.17
N THR A 137 18.56 14.02 -27.19
CA THR A 137 19.04 12.63 -27.05
C THR A 137 17.88 11.65 -26.92
N TRP A 138 16.87 11.94 -26.08
CA TRP A 138 15.68 11.10 -25.96
C TRP A 138 14.97 10.88 -27.30
N ARG A 139 14.82 11.94 -28.11
CA ARG A 139 14.17 11.85 -29.42
C ARG A 139 14.96 10.96 -30.39
N MET A 140 16.29 11.10 -30.39
CA MET A 140 17.17 10.30 -31.25
C MET A 140 17.21 8.84 -30.81
N ASN A 141 17.32 8.59 -29.50
CA ASN A 141 17.30 7.24 -28.92
C ASN A 141 15.95 6.55 -29.19
N ARG A 142 14.83 7.26 -29.06
CA ARG A 142 13.51 6.73 -29.41
C ARG A 142 13.40 6.34 -30.90
N ARG A 143 14.00 7.11 -31.81
CA ARG A 143 14.03 6.77 -33.24
C ARG A 143 14.88 5.53 -33.49
N ARG A 144 16.09 5.47 -32.92
CA ARG A 144 17.00 4.32 -33.01
C ARG A 144 16.38 3.05 -32.45
N LEU A 145 15.73 3.14 -31.29
CA LEU A 145 15.04 2.01 -30.67
C LEU A 145 13.93 1.47 -31.58
N LYS A 146 13.13 2.35 -32.18
CA LYS A 146 12.09 1.95 -33.14
C LYS A 146 12.67 1.19 -34.35
N GLU A 147 13.79 1.68 -34.89
CA GLU A 147 14.48 1.02 -36.01
C GLU A 147 15.04 -0.36 -35.62
N LEU A 148 15.63 -0.48 -34.43
CA LEU A 148 16.13 -1.76 -33.92
C LEU A 148 15.00 -2.78 -33.72
N LEU A 149 13.85 -2.35 -33.21
CA LEU A 149 12.68 -3.22 -33.03
C LEU A 149 12.16 -3.73 -34.38
N LEU A 150 12.04 -2.85 -35.38
CA LEU A 150 11.62 -3.26 -36.74
C LEU A 150 12.59 -4.29 -37.33
N ARG A 151 13.90 -4.07 -37.23
CA ARG A 151 14.90 -5.05 -37.70
C ARG A 151 14.85 -6.37 -36.97
N ARG A 152 14.59 -6.34 -35.66
CA ARG A 152 14.39 -7.57 -34.88
C ARG A 152 13.20 -8.35 -35.41
N ASP A 153 12.08 -7.67 -35.69
CA ASP A 153 10.86 -8.30 -36.18
C ASP A 153 11.05 -8.86 -37.60
N GLU A 154 11.79 -8.17 -38.47
CA GLU A 154 12.19 -8.67 -39.80
C GLU A 154 13.11 -9.90 -39.73
N ASN A 155 13.97 -9.97 -38.71
CA ASN A 155 14.88 -11.09 -38.48
C ASN A 155 14.23 -12.24 -37.69
N LEU A 156 12.96 -12.12 -37.29
CA LEU A 156 12.24 -13.20 -36.64
C LEU A 156 12.00 -14.31 -37.67
N PRO A 157 12.40 -15.57 -37.41
CA PRO A 157 12.11 -16.66 -38.33
C PRO A 157 10.59 -16.78 -38.52
N SER A 158 10.16 -17.00 -39.76
CA SER A 158 8.77 -17.31 -40.07
C SER A 158 8.36 -18.60 -39.38
N GLU A 159 7.15 -18.65 -38.79
CA GLU A 159 6.62 -19.85 -38.13
C GLU A 159 6.55 -21.09 -39.05
N GLU A 160 6.68 -20.93 -40.37
CA GLU A 160 6.79 -22.01 -41.36
C GLU A 160 8.09 -22.83 -41.26
N LEU A 161 9.18 -22.25 -40.77
CA LEU A 161 10.47 -22.96 -40.64
C LEU A 161 10.50 -23.89 -39.44
N ASP A 162 9.75 -23.59 -38.38
CA ASP A 162 9.67 -24.43 -37.17
C ASP A 162 8.86 -25.72 -37.41
N SER A 163 7.96 -25.74 -38.41
CA SER A 163 7.23 -26.95 -38.80
C SER A 163 8.06 -27.94 -39.61
N LEU A 164 9.07 -27.50 -40.35
CA LEU A 164 9.86 -28.38 -41.24
C LEU A 164 10.95 -29.18 -40.50
N VAL A 165 11.27 -28.81 -39.26
CA VAL A 165 12.28 -29.51 -38.44
C VAL A 165 11.70 -30.71 -37.69
N ASN A 166 10.36 -30.84 -37.63
CA ASN A 166 9.69 -31.93 -36.92
C ASN A 166 9.30 -33.14 -37.79
N ASP A 167 9.45 -33.06 -39.12
CA ASP A 167 9.04 -34.13 -40.05
C ASP A 167 10.20 -35.02 -40.56
N GLU A 168 11.43 -34.83 -40.06
CA GLU A 168 12.61 -35.69 -40.37
C GLU A 168 13.12 -36.46 -39.13
N ALA A 169 12.23 -37.15 -38.39
CA ALA A 169 12.59 -38.08 -37.32
C ALA A 169 11.98 -39.48 -37.49
#